data_AF-A0A168FZW6-F1
#
_entry.id   AF-A0A168FZW6-F1
#
_cell.length_a   1.000
_cell.length_b   1.000
_cell.length_c   1.000
_cell.angle_alpha   90.00
_cell.angle_beta   90.00
_cell.angle_gamma   90.00
#
_symmetry.space_group_name_H-M   'P 1'
#
loop_
_entity.id
_entity.type
_entity.pdbx_description
1 polymer ?
#
loop_
_entity_poly.entity_id
_entity_poly.type
_entity_poly.pdbx_seq_one_letter_code
_entity_poly.pdbx_strand_id
1 'polypeptide(L)'
;MANTINTSRFYFEYKGHKITDITTFFNIATAQRPETPVVYLAGDSSLDNKYWLPSTSPGSQDAVPLASVPEIYKLVLQKPYPKADVAFWLNHVLGARVTTLNLAVEASLLRERHGSALLAHDEFIRDRITPRDILIVSVGGNDIAMKPTAWTVLHMLWLAWLTPLSSLRSGRAWALRYFIGLFKTQTENYIAKLVANHKPRAVIVCMIYHPLESQAGLAPSWADKALTALGYNKQPERLQAGIEQMYEQATRNIEIDGVPVKAFDHAGDDAGGAQDLDGVVEDGEVALRGIVPPVAGRQVVGWVLGFL
;
A
#
# COMPACT_ATOMS: atom_id res chain seq x y z
N MET A 1 -34.11 -8.66 0.40
CA MET A 1 -32.94 -9.26 -0.27
C MET A 1 -31.82 -8.25 -0.22
N ALA A 2 -30.67 -8.59 0.36
CA ALA A 2 -29.53 -7.67 0.35
C ALA A 2 -29.10 -7.45 -1.11
N ASN A 3 -28.97 -6.19 -1.52
CA ASN A 3 -28.48 -5.85 -2.86
C ASN A 3 -27.00 -6.21 -2.94
N THR A 4 -26.69 -7.40 -3.44
CA THR A 4 -25.32 -7.80 -3.74
C THR A 4 -24.74 -6.93 -4.86
N ILE A 5 -23.44 -6.71 -4.82
CA ILE A 5 -22.71 -5.80 -5.70
C ILE A 5 -22.47 -6.50 -7.04
N ASN A 6 -22.68 -5.79 -8.14
CA ASN A 6 -22.28 -6.28 -9.44
C ASN A 6 -20.75 -6.34 -9.55
N THR A 7 -20.19 -7.54 -9.72
CA THR A 7 -18.73 -7.78 -9.70
C THR A 7 -17.98 -6.99 -10.76
N SER A 8 -18.49 -6.98 -11.99
CA SER A 8 -17.84 -6.24 -13.08
C SER A 8 -17.83 -4.75 -12.81
N ARG A 9 -18.93 -4.19 -12.28
CA ARG A 9 -19.00 -2.79 -11.84
C ARG A 9 -18.02 -2.50 -10.70
N PHE A 10 -17.90 -3.42 -9.73
CA PHE A 10 -17.03 -3.24 -8.57
C PHE A 10 -15.57 -3.02 -8.97
N TYR A 11 -15.10 -3.73 -10.00
CA TYR A 11 -13.72 -3.66 -10.50
C TYR A 11 -13.54 -2.80 -11.76
N PHE A 12 -14.57 -2.06 -12.19
CA PHE A 12 -14.53 -1.29 -13.44
C PHE A 12 -13.71 0.01 -13.33
N GLU A 13 -13.83 0.71 -12.21
CA GLU A 13 -13.24 2.04 -12.06
C GLU A 13 -11.71 1.98 -11.94
N TYR A 14 -11.02 2.87 -12.65
CA TYR A 14 -9.57 3.03 -12.53
C TYR A 14 -9.22 3.56 -11.12
N LYS A 15 -9.86 4.64 -10.69
CA LYS A 15 -9.58 5.37 -9.44
C LYS A 15 -10.36 4.83 -8.24
N GLY A 16 -9.84 3.80 -7.56
CA GLY A 16 -10.51 3.19 -6.41
C GLY A 16 -11.84 2.51 -6.76
N HIS A 17 -12.49 1.90 -5.78
CA HIS A 17 -13.85 1.37 -5.95
C HIS A 17 -14.91 2.47 -5.78
N LYS A 18 -16.11 2.32 -6.34
CA LYS A 18 -17.20 3.28 -6.10
C LYS A 18 -17.57 3.30 -4.61
N ILE A 19 -17.70 4.49 -4.02
CA ILE A 19 -18.08 4.64 -2.60
C ILE A 19 -19.43 3.97 -2.29
N THR A 20 -20.37 3.98 -3.24
CA THR A 20 -21.66 3.28 -3.09
C THR A 20 -21.50 1.76 -2.98
N ASP A 21 -20.56 1.18 -3.75
CA ASP A 21 -20.28 -0.25 -3.69
C ASP A 21 -19.48 -0.60 -2.43
N ILE A 22 -18.52 0.23 -2.03
CA ILE A 22 -17.78 0.08 -0.75
C ILE A 22 -18.73 0.18 0.45
N THR A 23 -19.67 1.11 0.44
CA THR A 23 -20.69 1.24 1.48
C THR A 23 -21.55 -0.03 1.56
N THR A 24 -21.95 -0.57 0.41
CA THR A 24 -22.72 -1.82 0.35
C THR A 24 -21.90 -2.99 0.89
N PHE A 25 -20.62 -3.08 0.51
CA PHE A 25 -19.70 -4.13 0.98
C PHE A 25 -19.54 -4.05 2.49
N PHE A 26 -19.25 -2.86 3.03
CA PHE A 26 -19.10 -2.62 4.46
C PHE A 26 -20.36 -3.00 5.23
N ASN A 27 -21.55 -2.58 4.78
CA ASN A 27 -22.81 -2.89 5.44
C ASN A 27 -23.11 -4.40 5.46
N ILE A 28 -22.82 -5.11 4.36
CA ILE A 28 -22.97 -6.57 4.33
C ILE A 28 -21.94 -7.22 5.26
N ALA A 29 -20.68 -6.79 5.22
CA ALA A 29 -19.61 -7.33 6.04
C ALA A 29 -19.91 -7.19 7.54
N THR A 30 -20.29 -5.99 7.99
CA THR A 30 -20.61 -5.73 9.40
C THR A 30 -21.91 -6.39 9.84
N ALA A 31 -22.89 -6.57 8.96
CA ALA A 31 -24.09 -7.33 9.27
C ALA A 31 -23.83 -8.84 9.41
N GLN A 32 -22.96 -9.40 8.56
CA GLN A 32 -22.65 -10.84 8.56
C GLN A 32 -21.56 -11.20 9.57
N ARG A 33 -20.72 -10.24 9.96
CA ARG A 33 -19.55 -10.42 10.82
C ARG A 33 -19.39 -9.24 11.82
N PRO A 34 -20.38 -8.99 12.69
CA PRO A 34 -20.44 -7.77 13.51
C PRO A 34 -19.26 -7.59 14.48
N GLU A 35 -18.65 -8.68 14.94
CA GLU A 35 -17.52 -8.66 15.87
C GLU A 35 -16.15 -8.73 15.18
N THR A 36 -16.13 -8.85 13.85
CA THR A 36 -14.90 -9.02 13.09
C THR A 36 -14.32 -7.67 12.74
N PRO A 37 -13.04 -7.40 13.08
CA PRO A 37 -12.39 -6.14 12.76
C PRO A 37 -12.24 -5.95 11.24
N VAL A 38 -12.23 -4.69 10.83
CA VAL A 38 -12.00 -4.28 9.45
C VAL A 38 -10.53 -3.86 9.29
N VAL A 39 -9.92 -4.32 8.21
CA VAL A 39 -8.61 -3.81 7.74
C VAL A 39 -8.89 -2.85 6.60
N TYR A 40 -8.60 -1.56 6.81
CA TYR A 40 -8.75 -0.53 5.79
C TYR A 40 -7.43 -0.34 5.05
N LEU A 41 -7.43 -0.48 3.73
CA LEU A 41 -6.29 -0.10 2.90
C LEU A 41 -6.48 1.34 2.41
N ALA A 42 -5.56 2.23 2.80
CA ALA A 42 -5.54 3.62 2.39
C ALA A 42 -4.25 3.89 1.62
N GLY A 43 -4.37 4.38 0.38
CA GLY A 43 -3.15 4.55 -0.39
C GLY A 43 -3.33 4.92 -1.84
N ASP A 44 -2.28 4.63 -2.59
CA ASP A 44 -2.19 4.83 -4.02
C ASP A 44 -2.12 3.49 -4.79
N SER A 45 -1.48 3.49 -5.95
CA SER A 45 -1.28 2.34 -6.83
C SER A 45 -0.60 1.13 -6.18
N SER A 46 0.19 1.37 -5.13
CA SER A 46 0.83 0.31 -4.35
C SER A 46 -0.17 -0.60 -3.64
N LEU A 47 -1.39 -0.13 -3.37
CA LEU A 47 -2.48 -0.90 -2.77
C LEU A 47 -3.69 -1.06 -3.71
N ASP A 48 -3.94 -0.11 -4.62
CA ASP A 48 -5.01 -0.17 -5.63
C ASP A 48 -4.53 -0.79 -6.95
N ASN A 49 -4.07 -2.03 -6.92
CA ASN A 49 -3.54 -2.69 -8.12
C ASN A 49 -4.62 -3.33 -9.01
N LYS A 50 -5.91 -3.20 -8.67
CA LYS A 50 -7.02 -3.93 -9.31
C LYS A 50 -7.11 -3.70 -10.83
N TYR A 51 -6.73 -2.51 -11.30
CA TYR A 51 -6.81 -2.18 -12.72
C TYR A 51 -5.81 -3.00 -13.55
N TRP A 52 -4.62 -3.23 -12.99
CA TRP A 52 -3.50 -3.92 -13.61
C TRP A 52 -3.63 -5.43 -13.62
N LEU A 53 -4.52 -5.97 -12.78
CA LEU A 53 -4.76 -7.39 -12.69
C LEU A 53 -5.68 -7.89 -13.81
N PRO A 54 -5.38 -9.07 -14.39
CA PRO A 54 -6.22 -9.68 -15.42
C PRO A 54 -7.63 -9.94 -14.89
N SER A 55 -8.60 -9.94 -15.79
CA SER A 55 -9.98 -10.28 -15.45
C SER A 55 -10.10 -11.76 -15.10
N THR A 56 -10.69 -12.05 -13.95
CA THR A 56 -10.91 -13.41 -13.43
C THR A 56 -12.21 -14.03 -13.96
N SER A 57 -12.52 -13.83 -15.24
CA SER A 57 -13.71 -14.44 -15.85
C SER A 57 -13.61 -15.97 -15.90
N PRO A 58 -14.73 -16.71 -15.77
CA PRO A 58 -14.71 -18.16 -15.87
C PRO A 58 -14.03 -18.63 -17.17
N GLY A 59 -12.96 -19.42 -17.02
CA GLY A 59 -12.18 -19.94 -18.16
C GLY A 59 -11.00 -19.07 -18.62
N SER A 60 -10.70 -17.93 -17.97
CA SER A 60 -9.42 -17.25 -18.20
C SER A 60 -8.27 -18.04 -17.56
N GLN A 61 -7.09 -18.02 -18.18
CA GLN A 61 -5.90 -18.68 -17.63
C GLN A 61 -5.47 -18.06 -16.28
N ASP A 62 -5.81 -16.79 -16.05
CA ASP A 62 -5.52 -16.05 -14.83
C ASP A 62 -6.67 -16.06 -13.81
N ALA A 63 -7.68 -16.91 -14.02
CA ALA A 63 -8.80 -17.01 -13.09
C ALA A 63 -8.34 -17.59 -11.75
N VAL A 64 -8.64 -16.87 -10.68
CA VAL A 64 -8.45 -17.37 -9.31
C VAL A 64 -9.33 -18.62 -9.13
N PRO A 65 -8.79 -19.75 -8.62
CA PRO A 65 -9.61 -20.91 -8.33
C PRO A 65 -10.75 -20.56 -7.36
N LEU A 66 -11.98 -21.01 -7.64
CA LEU A 66 -13.15 -20.70 -6.81
C LEU A 66 -12.98 -21.12 -5.34
N ALA A 67 -12.24 -22.20 -5.09
CA ALA A 67 -11.90 -22.67 -3.74
C ALA A 67 -11.07 -21.65 -2.94
N SER A 68 -10.32 -20.80 -3.64
CA SER A 68 -9.49 -19.75 -3.05
C SER A 68 -10.28 -18.47 -2.77
N VAL A 69 -11.52 -18.34 -3.25
CA VAL A 69 -12.31 -17.11 -3.09
C VAL A 69 -12.75 -16.95 -1.63
N PRO A 70 -12.34 -15.87 -0.94
CA PRO A 70 -12.71 -15.66 0.45
C PRO A 70 -14.23 -15.56 0.60
N GLU A 71 -14.74 -16.11 1.70
CA GLU A 71 -16.20 -16.21 1.93
C GLU A 71 -16.91 -14.86 1.87
N ILE A 72 -16.25 -13.78 2.31
CA ILE A 72 -16.84 -12.43 2.25
C ILE A 72 -17.20 -12.02 0.83
N TYR A 73 -16.39 -12.39 -0.18
CA TYR A 73 -16.69 -12.06 -1.58
C TYR A 73 -17.90 -12.84 -2.11
N LYS A 74 -18.17 -14.04 -1.60
CA LYS A 74 -19.37 -14.81 -1.96
C LYS A 74 -20.65 -14.20 -1.39
N LEU A 75 -20.54 -13.52 -0.25
CA LEU A 75 -21.66 -12.82 0.39
C LEU A 75 -21.96 -11.47 -0.27
N VAL A 76 -20.93 -10.73 -0.66
CA VAL A 76 -21.07 -9.35 -1.16
C VAL A 76 -21.25 -9.24 -2.67
N LEU A 77 -20.69 -10.16 -3.47
CA LEU A 77 -20.69 -10.07 -4.93
C LEU A 77 -21.78 -10.93 -5.56
N GLN A 78 -22.43 -10.42 -6.61
CA GLN A 78 -23.39 -11.19 -7.41
C GLN A 78 -22.77 -12.40 -8.09
N LYS A 79 -21.51 -12.26 -8.55
CA LYS A 79 -20.70 -13.34 -9.09
C LYS A 79 -19.38 -13.38 -8.33
N PRO A 80 -19.01 -14.46 -7.64
CA PRO A 80 -17.83 -14.50 -6.79
C PRO A 80 -16.54 -14.72 -7.59
N TYR A 81 -16.31 -13.88 -8.60
CA TYR A 81 -15.08 -13.82 -9.40
C TYR A 81 -14.35 -12.50 -9.12
N PRO A 82 -13.82 -12.29 -7.90
CA PRO A 82 -13.07 -11.10 -7.58
C PRO A 82 -11.75 -11.06 -8.35
N LYS A 83 -11.21 -9.86 -8.58
CA LYS A 83 -9.80 -9.72 -8.95
C LYS A 83 -8.93 -10.00 -7.72
N ALA A 84 -7.78 -10.65 -7.94
CA ALA A 84 -6.82 -10.99 -6.89
C ALA A 84 -5.97 -9.80 -6.42
N ASP A 85 -6.63 -8.69 -6.07
CA ASP A 85 -5.98 -7.49 -5.55
C ASP A 85 -5.45 -7.70 -4.12
N VAL A 86 -4.80 -6.68 -3.55
CA VAL A 86 -4.22 -6.77 -2.21
C VAL A 86 -5.27 -7.14 -1.15
N ALA A 87 -6.49 -6.58 -1.24
CA ALA A 87 -7.56 -6.89 -0.30
C ALA A 87 -8.08 -8.32 -0.49
N PHE A 88 -8.11 -8.85 -1.71
CA PHE A 88 -8.45 -10.25 -1.97
C PHE A 88 -7.50 -11.18 -1.20
N TRP A 89 -6.19 -10.97 -1.33
CA TRP A 89 -5.22 -11.86 -0.68
C TRP A 89 -5.22 -11.72 0.84
N LEU A 90 -5.38 -10.51 1.37
CA LEU A 90 -5.53 -10.32 2.82
C LEU A 90 -6.78 -11.02 3.35
N ASN A 91 -7.92 -10.91 2.66
CA ASN A 91 -9.13 -11.65 3.01
C ASN A 91 -8.93 -13.18 2.88
N HIS A 92 -8.11 -13.64 1.94
CA HIS A 92 -7.81 -15.06 1.76
C HIS A 92 -6.98 -15.62 2.92
N VAL A 93 -5.86 -14.97 3.23
CA VAL A 93 -4.91 -15.43 4.27
C VAL A 93 -5.48 -15.26 5.68
N LEU A 94 -6.20 -14.16 5.93
CA LEU A 94 -6.75 -13.86 7.26
C LEU A 94 -8.13 -14.50 7.48
N GLY A 95 -8.84 -14.82 6.41
CA GLY A 95 -10.07 -15.61 6.44
C GLY A 95 -11.21 -14.92 7.19
N ALA A 96 -11.73 -15.60 8.22
CA ALA A 96 -12.82 -15.07 9.06
C ALA A 96 -12.34 -14.13 10.17
N ARG A 97 -11.03 -14.01 10.40
CA ARG A 97 -10.46 -13.20 11.49
C ARG A 97 -10.60 -11.69 11.25
N VAL A 98 -10.67 -11.27 9.99
CA VAL A 98 -10.83 -9.88 9.58
C VAL A 98 -11.71 -9.77 8.35
N THR A 99 -12.14 -8.56 8.03
CA THR A 99 -12.60 -8.20 6.67
C THR A 99 -11.72 -7.08 6.13
N THR A 100 -11.08 -7.28 4.99
CA THR A 100 -10.25 -6.24 4.35
C THR A 100 -11.03 -5.48 3.29
N LEU A 101 -10.97 -4.15 3.35
CA LEU A 101 -11.54 -3.25 2.34
C LEU A 101 -10.44 -2.46 1.63
N ASN A 102 -10.43 -2.51 0.30
CA ASN A 102 -9.53 -1.67 -0.48
C ASN A 102 -10.16 -0.29 -0.70
N LEU A 103 -9.61 0.74 -0.06
CA LEU A 103 -9.98 2.14 -0.27
C LEU A 103 -8.80 2.97 -0.79
N ALA A 104 -7.73 2.30 -1.22
CA ALA A 104 -6.67 2.97 -1.94
C ALA A 104 -7.21 3.49 -3.28
N VAL A 105 -6.63 4.59 -3.74
CA VAL A 105 -7.04 5.28 -4.96
C VAL A 105 -5.84 5.33 -5.89
N GLU A 106 -5.91 4.51 -6.94
CA GLU A 106 -4.91 4.42 -8.01
C GLU A 106 -4.42 5.81 -8.47
N ALA A 107 -3.12 5.95 -8.74
CA ALA A 107 -2.50 7.16 -9.27
C ALA A 107 -2.82 8.46 -8.48
N SER A 108 -3.23 8.35 -7.21
CA SER A 108 -3.47 9.51 -6.34
C SER A 108 -2.18 9.94 -5.65
N LEU A 109 -2.16 11.19 -5.20
CA LEU A 109 -0.98 11.84 -4.64
C LEU A 109 -1.21 12.20 -3.16
N LEU A 110 -0.15 12.17 -2.36
CA LEU A 110 -0.20 12.63 -0.99
C LEU A 110 -0.54 14.13 -0.93
N ARG A 111 -0.08 14.92 -1.91
CA ARG A 111 -0.42 16.36 -2.00
C ARG A 111 -1.87 16.67 -2.33
N GLU A 112 -2.61 15.74 -2.93
CA GLU A 112 -4.07 15.89 -3.11
C GLU A 112 -4.81 15.82 -1.77
N ARG A 113 -4.10 15.38 -0.71
CA ARG A 113 -4.57 15.23 0.66
C ARG A 113 -3.84 16.20 1.59
N HIS A 114 -3.40 17.36 1.11
CA HIS A 114 -2.81 18.39 1.96
C HIS A 114 -3.89 19.26 2.63
N GLY A 115 -3.52 19.92 3.74
CA GLY A 115 -4.44 20.74 4.52
C GLY A 115 -5.64 19.94 5.00
N SER A 116 -6.85 20.52 4.89
CA SER A 116 -8.11 19.88 5.29
C SER A 116 -8.68 18.89 4.26
N ALA A 117 -8.07 18.75 3.08
CA ALA A 117 -8.60 17.90 2.02
C ALA A 117 -8.38 16.40 2.31
N LEU A 118 -9.38 15.60 1.96
CA LEU A 118 -9.37 14.14 1.93
C LEU A 118 -10.13 13.69 0.67
N LEU A 119 -9.76 12.54 0.10
CA LEU A 119 -10.59 11.94 -0.95
C LEU A 119 -11.84 11.30 -0.33
N ALA A 120 -12.88 11.06 -1.12
CA ALA A 120 -14.11 10.43 -0.63
C ALA A 120 -13.84 9.06 0.05
N HIS A 121 -12.83 8.32 -0.42
CA HIS A 121 -12.36 7.06 0.18
C HIS A 121 -11.73 7.28 1.55
N ASP A 122 -10.93 8.32 1.69
CA ASP A 122 -10.28 8.70 2.95
C ASP A 122 -11.32 9.14 3.98
N GLU A 123 -12.32 9.93 3.56
CA GLU A 123 -13.46 10.33 4.40
C GLU A 123 -14.26 9.11 4.86
N PHE A 124 -14.48 8.14 3.96
CA PHE A 124 -15.16 6.90 4.32
C PHE A 124 -14.44 6.16 5.45
N ILE A 125 -13.10 6.06 5.39
CA ILE A 125 -12.30 5.47 6.47
C ILE A 125 -12.48 6.28 7.75
N ARG A 126 -12.24 7.60 7.70
CA ARG A 126 -12.31 8.48 8.87
C ARG A 126 -13.64 8.37 9.62
N ASP A 127 -14.72 8.28 8.87
CA ASP A 127 -16.07 8.31 9.43
C ASP A 127 -16.53 6.94 9.96
N ARG A 128 -15.80 5.85 9.66
CA ARG A 128 -16.24 4.47 10.00
C ARG A 128 -15.22 3.62 10.74
N ILE A 129 -13.94 3.99 10.73
CA ILE A 129 -12.91 3.25 11.45
C ILE A 129 -13.19 3.25 12.96
N THR A 130 -12.94 2.13 13.62
CA THR A 130 -13.21 1.92 15.04
C THR A 130 -11.95 1.46 15.79
N PRO A 131 -11.95 1.48 17.14
CA PRO A 131 -10.81 1.02 17.94
C PRO A 131 -10.43 -0.46 17.78
N ARG A 132 -11.23 -1.28 17.08
CA ARG A 132 -10.92 -2.69 16.81
C ARG A 132 -10.20 -2.88 15.48
N ASP A 133 -10.26 -1.87 14.62
CA ASP A 133 -9.83 -1.95 13.23
C ASP A 133 -8.32 -1.72 13.08
N ILE A 134 -7.81 -2.06 11.90
CA ILE A 134 -6.43 -1.76 11.49
C ILE A 134 -6.48 -0.88 10.25
N LEU A 135 -5.61 0.13 10.21
CA LEU A 135 -5.39 0.96 9.04
C LEU A 135 -4.03 0.63 8.41
N ILE A 136 -4.00 0.25 7.14
CA ILE A 136 -2.78 0.04 6.37
C ILE A 136 -2.63 1.18 5.38
N VAL A 137 -1.50 1.90 5.43
CA VAL A 137 -1.26 3.11 4.65
C VAL A 137 -0.06 2.94 3.73
N SER A 138 -0.22 3.28 2.45
CA SER A 138 0.88 3.34 1.48
C SER A 138 0.66 4.49 0.51
N VAL A 139 1.44 5.57 0.67
CA VAL A 139 1.27 6.84 -0.07
C VAL A 139 2.62 7.47 -0.40
N GLY A 140 2.61 8.40 -1.37
CA GLY A 140 3.77 9.23 -1.72
C GLY A 140 4.64 8.66 -2.84
N GLY A 141 4.41 7.42 -3.28
CA GLY A 141 5.12 6.85 -4.43
C GLY A 141 4.86 7.64 -5.71
N ASN A 142 3.59 8.01 -5.93
CA ASN A 142 3.21 8.79 -7.10
C ASN A 142 3.71 10.24 -7.07
N ASP A 143 3.96 10.80 -5.88
CA ASP A 143 4.57 12.12 -5.73
C ASP A 143 6.02 12.14 -6.20
N ILE A 144 6.70 10.99 -6.21
CA ILE A 144 8.06 10.83 -6.71
C ILE A 144 8.06 10.40 -8.17
N ALA A 145 7.29 9.36 -8.50
CA ALA A 145 7.46 8.64 -9.75
C ALA A 145 6.51 9.10 -10.87
N MET A 146 5.22 9.30 -10.58
CA MET A 146 4.22 9.61 -11.62
C MET A 146 4.07 11.09 -11.90
N LYS A 147 3.98 11.92 -10.85
CA LYS A 147 3.77 13.36 -10.98
C LYS A 147 4.69 14.13 -10.02
N PRO A 148 6.01 14.07 -10.21
CA PRO A 148 6.93 14.84 -9.38
C PRO A 148 6.73 16.34 -9.56
N THR A 149 6.81 17.08 -8.47
CA THR A 149 6.90 18.55 -8.55
C THR A 149 8.29 18.96 -9.02
N ALA A 150 8.48 20.19 -9.49
CA ALA A 150 9.80 20.70 -9.85
C ALA A 150 10.80 20.57 -8.68
N TRP A 151 10.34 20.77 -7.44
CA TRP A 151 11.12 20.54 -6.24
C TRP A 151 11.46 19.07 -6.02
N THR A 152 10.52 18.16 -6.25
CA THR A 152 10.77 16.71 -6.18
C THR A 152 11.85 16.31 -7.18
N VAL A 153 11.75 16.78 -8.44
CA VAL A 153 12.75 16.52 -9.49
C VAL A 153 14.12 17.03 -9.07
N LEU A 154 14.21 18.26 -8.57
CA LEU A 154 15.49 18.83 -8.12
C LEU A 154 16.13 18.01 -6.99
N HIS A 155 15.35 17.60 -5.99
CA HIS A 155 15.85 16.79 -4.88
C HIS A 155 16.21 15.37 -5.31
N MET A 156 15.45 14.79 -6.26
CA MET A 156 15.82 13.52 -6.87
C MET A 156 17.14 13.62 -7.64
N LEU A 157 17.37 14.68 -8.42
CA LEU A 157 18.64 14.90 -9.12
C LEU A 157 19.80 15.12 -8.14
N TRP A 158 19.57 15.87 -7.06
CA TRP A 158 20.57 16.03 -6.00
C TRP A 158 20.93 14.71 -5.33
N LEU A 159 19.92 13.90 -4.99
CA LEU A 159 20.11 12.59 -4.40
C LEU A 159 20.87 11.66 -5.36
N ALA A 160 20.39 11.54 -6.60
CA ALA A 160 20.94 10.62 -7.59
C ALA A 160 22.36 10.98 -8.01
N TRP A 161 22.64 12.25 -8.32
CA TRP A 161 23.85 12.64 -9.04
C TRP A 161 24.84 13.48 -8.23
N LEU A 162 24.36 14.26 -7.27
CA LEU A 162 25.17 15.32 -6.66
C LEU A 162 25.54 15.04 -5.20
N THR A 163 24.96 14.00 -4.60
CA THR A 163 25.21 13.62 -3.21
C THR A 163 26.25 12.50 -3.14
N PRO A 164 27.33 12.61 -2.34
CA PRO A 164 28.25 11.49 -2.14
C PRO A 164 27.55 10.27 -1.55
N LEU A 165 27.85 9.07 -2.06
CA LEU A 165 27.24 7.82 -1.57
C LEU A 165 27.48 7.59 -0.07
N SER A 166 28.65 7.98 0.45
CA SER A 166 28.94 7.93 1.89
C SER A 166 28.01 8.83 2.72
N SER A 167 27.60 9.97 2.16
CA SER A 167 26.63 10.87 2.80
C SER A 167 25.23 10.25 2.82
N LEU A 168 24.81 9.64 1.69
CA LEU A 168 23.56 8.87 1.62
C LEU A 168 23.58 7.73 2.64
N ARG A 169 24.56 6.83 2.61
CA ARG A 169 24.64 5.71 3.56
C ARG A 169 24.65 6.11 5.03
N SER A 170 25.25 7.26 5.35
CA SER A 170 25.27 7.79 6.72
C SER A 170 24.00 8.56 7.12
N GLY A 171 23.03 8.72 6.20
CA GLY A 171 21.82 9.48 6.45
C GLY A 171 21.97 11.00 6.53
N ARG A 172 23.18 11.54 6.35
CA ARG A 172 23.49 12.98 6.50
C ARG A 172 23.28 13.80 5.24
N ALA A 173 22.85 13.16 4.15
CA ALA A 173 22.63 13.85 2.88
C ALA A 173 21.50 14.87 3.00
N TRP A 174 21.80 16.13 2.68
CA TRP A 174 20.80 17.21 2.74
C TRP A 174 19.59 16.95 1.84
N ALA A 175 19.80 16.28 0.69
CA ALA A 175 18.73 15.89 -0.23
C ALA A 175 17.68 14.99 0.44
N LEU A 176 18.04 14.21 1.47
CA LEU A 176 17.10 13.36 2.21
C LEU A 176 16.08 14.17 3.00
N ARG A 177 16.40 15.39 3.44
CA ARG A 177 15.50 16.21 4.27
C ARG A 177 14.15 16.46 3.61
N TYR A 178 14.15 16.67 2.29
CA TYR A 178 12.92 16.83 1.52
C TYR A 178 12.06 15.55 1.57
N PHE A 179 12.68 14.40 1.33
CA PHE A 179 11.98 13.11 1.32
C PHE A 179 11.55 12.68 2.72
N ILE A 180 12.31 13.02 3.76
CA ILE A 180 11.89 12.83 5.16
C ILE A 180 10.64 13.65 5.44
N GLY A 181 10.58 14.92 5.00
CA GLY A 181 9.37 15.73 5.13
C GLY A 181 8.16 15.13 4.39
N LEU A 182 8.38 14.53 3.22
CA LEU A 182 7.34 13.85 2.45
C LEU A 182 6.87 12.56 3.15
N PHE A 183 7.78 11.65 3.46
CA PHE A 183 7.43 10.32 3.96
C PHE A 183 7.14 10.25 5.46
N LYS A 184 7.64 11.19 6.25
CA LYS A 184 7.33 11.31 7.68
C LYS A 184 6.20 12.31 7.88
N THR A 185 6.52 13.61 7.81
CA THR A 185 5.63 14.67 8.28
C THR A 185 4.33 14.75 7.49
N GLN A 186 4.38 14.66 6.15
CA GLN A 186 3.15 14.70 5.36
C GLN A 186 2.31 13.44 5.52
N THR A 187 2.95 12.27 5.65
CA THR A 187 2.27 11.00 5.93
C THR A 187 1.61 11.02 7.32
N GLU A 188 2.30 11.50 8.36
CA GLU A 188 1.75 11.70 9.71
C GLU A 188 0.51 12.59 9.67
N ASN A 189 0.60 13.75 9.01
CA ASN A 189 -0.51 14.67 8.86
C ASN A 189 -1.69 14.04 8.12
N TYR A 190 -1.42 13.20 7.12
CA TYR A 190 -2.48 12.48 6.40
C TYR A 190 -3.15 11.43 7.30
N ILE A 191 -2.37 10.57 7.95
CA ILE A 191 -2.91 9.51 8.83
C ILE A 191 -3.67 10.12 10.00
N ALA A 192 -3.15 11.19 10.62
CA ALA A 192 -3.82 11.90 11.70
C ALA A 192 -5.24 12.37 11.31
N LYS A 193 -5.45 12.75 10.05
CA LYS A 193 -6.79 13.09 9.53
C LYS A 193 -7.68 11.88 9.33
N LEU A 194 -7.13 10.75 8.87
CA LEU A 194 -7.89 9.49 8.76
C LEU A 194 -8.37 9.00 10.11
N VAL A 195 -7.61 9.22 11.18
CA VAL A 195 -7.95 8.75 12.53
C VAL A 195 -8.45 9.86 13.45
N ALA A 196 -8.88 10.99 12.88
CA ALA A 196 -9.26 12.17 13.65
C ALA A 196 -10.52 11.94 14.50
N ASN A 197 -11.48 11.16 13.98
CA ASN A 197 -12.74 10.87 14.68
C ASN A 197 -12.58 9.71 15.66
N HIS A 198 -11.85 8.66 15.25
CA HIS A 198 -11.66 7.45 16.03
C HIS A 198 -10.23 6.92 15.83
N LYS A 199 -9.63 6.48 16.94
CA LYS A 199 -8.29 5.87 16.95
C LYS A 199 -8.42 4.37 16.68
N PRO A 200 -7.83 3.82 15.60
CA PRO A 200 -7.81 2.38 15.37
C PRO A 200 -6.90 1.67 16.36
N ARG A 201 -6.96 0.34 16.39
CA ARG A 201 -6.06 -0.47 17.22
C ARG A 201 -4.60 -0.27 16.84
N ALA A 202 -4.33 -0.17 15.54
CA ALA A 202 -2.99 0.03 15.00
C ALA A 202 -3.04 0.65 13.60
N VAL A 203 -1.95 1.32 13.25
CA VAL A 203 -1.65 1.76 11.89
C VAL A 203 -0.41 1.03 11.40
N ILE A 204 -0.47 0.45 10.21
CA ILE A 204 0.68 -0.12 9.50
C ILE A 204 1.02 0.83 8.36
N VAL A 205 2.26 1.31 8.28
CA VAL A 205 2.72 2.18 7.19
C VAL A 205 3.71 1.43 6.33
N CYS A 206 3.37 1.24 5.06
CA CYS A 206 4.24 0.62 4.06
C CYS A 206 5.05 1.70 3.36
N MET A 207 6.36 1.47 3.24
CA MET A 207 7.22 2.31 2.40
C MET A 207 7.18 1.85 0.94
N ILE A 208 7.46 2.79 0.03
CA ILE A 208 7.69 2.52 -1.38
C ILE A 208 8.91 1.60 -1.58
N TYR A 209 8.69 0.53 -2.32
CA TYR A 209 9.60 -0.58 -2.56
C TYR A 209 10.90 -0.19 -3.27
N HIS A 210 11.93 -1.03 -3.13
CA HIS A 210 13.06 -1.03 -4.04
C HIS A 210 12.58 -1.30 -5.48
N PRO A 211 12.88 -0.42 -6.45
CA PRO A 211 12.67 -0.75 -7.85
C PRO A 211 13.41 -2.05 -8.18
N LEU A 212 12.82 -2.89 -9.02
CA LEU A 212 13.53 -4.06 -9.52
C LEU A 212 14.74 -3.58 -10.35
N GLU A 213 15.93 -4.11 -10.08
CA GLU A 213 17.07 -3.93 -10.98
C GLU A 213 16.69 -4.47 -12.36
N SER A 214 16.91 -3.69 -13.43
CA SER A 214 16.48 -4.06 -14.77
C SER A 214 17.11 -5.39 -15.18
N GLN A 215 16.29 -6.44 -15.29
CA GLN A 215 16.72 -7.76 -15.77
C GLN A 215 16.44 -7.89 -17.27
N ALA A 216 17.37 -8.52 -17.99
CA ALA A 216 17.19 -8.82 -19.41
C ALA A 216 15.97 -9.74 -19.60
N GLY A 217 14.97 -9.27 -20.36
CA GLY A 217 13.78 -10.04 -20.75
C GLY A 217 12.46 -9.59 -20.12
N LEU A 218 12.46 -8.61 -19.21
CA LEU A 218 11.22 -8.00 -18.71
C LEU A 218 10.70 -6.92 -19.67
N ALA A 219 9.38 -6.77 -19.73
CA ALA A 219 8.75 -5.73 -20.53
C ALA A 219 9.09 -4.33 -19.97
N PRO A 220 9.26 -3.31 -20.82
CA PRO A 220 9.57 -1.97 -20.35
C PRO A 220 8.49 -1.42 -19.40
N SER A 221 8.90 -0.97 -18.23
CA SER A 221 8.04 -0.31 -17.24
C SER A 221 7.88 1.18 -17.56
N TRP A 222 6.79 1.81 -17.11
CA TRP A 222 6.72 3.28 -17.15
C TRP A 222 7.77 3.93 -16.24
N ALA A 223 8.21 3.22 -15.20
CA ALA A 223 9.23 3.66 -14.26
C ALA A 223 10.65 3.63 -14.87
N ASP A 224 10.90 2.83 -15.92
CA ASP A 224 12.24 2.63 -16.49
C ASP A 224 12.90 3.92 -16.95
N LYS A 225 12.11 4.84 -17.53
CA LYS A 225 12.62 6.14 -17.97
C LYS A 225 13.06 6.99 -16.78
N ALA A 226 12.26 7.02 -15.72
CA ALA A 226 12.58 7.74 -14.49
C ALA A 226 13.80 7.12 -13.80
N LEU A 227 13.83 5.80 -13.64
CA LEU A 227 14.95 5.07 -13.03
C LEU A 227 16.25 5.23 -13.83
N THR A 228 16.18 5.18 -15.16
CA THR A 228 17.33 5.44 -16.04
C THR A 228 17.85 6.86 -15.84
N ALA A 229 16.96 7.86 -15.77
CA ALA A 229 17.32 9.25 -15.51
C ALA A 229 17.95 9.46 -14.12
N LEU A 230 17.60 8.62 -13.14
CA LEU A 230 18.21 8.60 -11.81
C LEU A 230 19.51 7.78 -11.74
N GLY A 231 19.98 7.25 -12.87
CA GLY A 231 21.23 6.50 -12.92
C GLY A 231 21.12 5.08 -12.35
N TYR A 232 19.90 4.58 -12.15
CA TYR A 232 19.65 3.29 -11.50
C TYR A 232 20.32 2.11 -12.24
N ASN A 233 20.30 2.13 -13.58
CA ASN A 233 20.95 1.10 -14.40
C ASN A 233 22.49 1.10 -14.32
N LYS A 234 23.10 2.15 -13.73
CA LYS A 234 24.56 2.30 -13.64
C LYS A 234 25.09 2.14 -12.22
N GLN A 235 24.36 2.69 -11.23
CA GLN A 235 24.75 2.72 -9.81
C GLN A 235 23.51 2.54 -8.92
N PRO A 236 22.86 1.35 -8.95
CA PRO A 236 21.63 1.10 -8.20
C PRO A 236 21.80 1.30 -6.70
N GLU A 237 23.01 1.08 -6.16
CA GLU A 237 23.32 1.21 -4.74
C GLU A 237 23.09 2.61 -4.17
N ARG A 238 23.10 3.65 -5.03
CA ARG A 238 22.86 5.03 -4.60
C ARG A 238 21.40 5.27 -4.31
N LEU A 239 20.52 4.83 -5.21
CA LEU A 239 19.08 4.95 -5.00
C LEU A 239 18.63 4.05 -3.86
N GLN A 240 19.16 2.83 -3.79
CA GLN A 240 18.91 1.90 -2.67
C GLN A 240 19.32 2.52 -1.33
N ALA A 241 20.53 3.06 -1.21
CA ALA A 241 20.96 3.76 0.02
C ALA A 241 20.08 4.97 0.35
N GLY A 242 19.56 5.68 -0.66
CA GLY A 242 18.60 6.76 -0.46
C GLY A 242 17.27 6.27 0.09
N ILE A 243 16.73 5.19 -0.46
CA ILE A 243 15.48 4.54 -0.03
C ILE A 243 15.63 4.01 1.41
N GLU A 244 16.69 3.26 1.70
CA GLU A 244 16.99 2.75 3.06
C GLU A 244 16.96 3.87 4.10
N GLN A 245 17.58 5.02 3.79
CA GLN A 245 17.58 6.15 4.72
C GLN A 245 16.24 6.86 4.82
N MET A 246 15.46 6.92 3.75
CA MET A 246 14.08 7.41 3.83
C MET A 246 13.25 6.49 4.73
N TYR A 247 13.45 5.17 4.69
CA TYR A 247 12.79 4.25 5.61
C TYR A 247 13.20 4.51 7.06
N GLU A 248 14.50 4.44 7.33
CA GLU A 248 15.05 4.52 8.68
C GLU A 248 14.80 5.86 9.35
N GLN A 249 14.87 6.97 8.61
CA GLN A 249 14.68 8.30 9.18
C GLN A 249 13.24 8.80 9.10
N ALA A 250 12.45 8.33 8.13
CA ALA A 250 11.10 8.82 7.89
C ALA A 250 10.04 7.78 8.27
N THR A 251 9.84 6.75 7.47
CA THR A 251 8.71 5.83 7.62
C THR A 251 8.73 5.07 8.95
N ARG A 252 9.90 4.62 9.41
CA ARG A 252 10.07 3.95 10.70
C ARG A 252 9.73 4.82 11.90
N ASN A 253 9.87 6.14 11.75
CA ASN A 253 9.66 7.11 12.83
C ASN A 253 8.34 7.88 12.69
N ILE A 254 7.37 7.34 11.94
CA ILE A 254 6.02 7.89 11.89
C ILE A 254 5.35 7.66 13.24
N GLU A 255 4.86 8.74 13.85
CA GLU A 255 4.15 8.70 15.11
C GLU A 255 2.76 9.32 14.95
N ILE A 256 1.76 8.66 15.53
CA ILE A 256 0.37 9.11 15.50
C ILE A 256 -0.14 9.14 16.94
N ASP A 257 -0.58 10.31 17.38
CA ASP A 257 -1.04 10.50 18.75
C ASP A 257 -2.17 9.53 19.12
N GLY A 258 -1.94 8.76 20.20
CA GLY A 258 -2.85 7.76 20.73
C GLY A 258 -3.01 6.48 19.89
N VAL A 259 -2.15 6.23 18.89
CA VAL A 259 -2.26 5.05 18.02
C VAL A 259 -0.92 4.35 17.87
N PRO A 260 -0.82 3.04 18.15
CA PRO A 260 0.37 2.25 17.80
C PRO A 260 0.62 2.28 16.29
N VAL A 261 1.84 2.66 15.89
CA VAL A 261 2.27 2.68 14.50
C VAL A 261 3.34 1.61 14.28
N LYS A 262 3.20 0.81 13.23
CA LYS A 262 4.21 -0.14 12.78
C LYS A 262 4.61 0.19 11.34
N ALA A 263 5.89 0.45 11.14
CA ALA A 263 6.45 0.56 9.80
C ALA A 263 6.70 -0.85 9.24
N PHE A 264 6.43 -1.01 7.95
CA PHE A 264 6.69 -2.23 7.22
C PHE A 264 7.65 -1.95 6.07
N ASP A 265 8.81 -2.61 6.11
CA ASP A 265 9.77 -2.70 5.01
C ASP A 265 9.72 -4.10 4.39
N HIS A 266 9.91 -4.18 3.08
CA HIS A 266 10.09 -5.44 2.37
C HIS A 266 11.49 -6.02 2.48
N ALA A 267 12.49 -5.23 2.90
CA ALA A 267 13.88 -5.66 3.00
C ALA A 267 14.15 -6.58 4.21
N GLY A 268 13.32 -7.61 4.42
CA GLY A 268 13.69 -8.88 5.08
C GLY A 268 14.26 -8.89 6.50
N ASP A 269 14.60 -7.76 7.11
CA ASP A 269 15.42 -7.71 8.32
C ASP A 269 14.63 -7.26 9.56
N ASP A 270 14.84 -8.09 10.58
CA ASP A 270 14.56 -7.97 12.00
C ASP A 270 13.10 -7.96 12.51
N ALA A 271 12.72 -9.18 12.90
CA ALA A 271 11.85 -9.53 14.02
C ALA A 271 12.37 -8.99 15.38
N GLY A 272 12.53 -7.68 15.49
CA GLY A 272 13.02 -7.00 16.70
C GLY A 272 12.03 -5.98 17.23
N GLY A 273 10.86 -6.42 17.68
CA GLY A 273 9.87 -5.52 18.29
C GLY A 273 8.48 -6.11 18.56
N ALA A 274 8.29 -7.42 18.36
CA ALA A 274 7.04 -8.11 18.66
C ALA A 274 7.09 -8.69 20.07
N GLN A 275 6.98 -7.83 21.08
CA GLN A 275 6.42 -8.22 22.37
C GLN A 275 5.39 -7.14 22.70
N ASP A 276 4.14 -7.55 22.90
CA ASP A 276 2.94 -6.75 23.23
C ASP A 276 2.07 -6.15 22.11
N LEU A 277 1.90 -6.83 20.97
CA LEU A 277 0.78 -6.52 20.05
C LEU A 277 -0.02 -7.80 19.72
N ASP A 278 -1.29 -7.82 20.11
CA ASP A 278 -2.22 -8.94 19.92
C ASP A 278 -2.14 -9.57 18.53
N GLY A 279 -2.29 -10.90 18.46
CA GLY A 279 -1.99 -11.75 17.30
C GLY A 279 -2.60 -11.35 15.94
N VAL A 280 -3.59 -10.46 15.87
CA VAL A 280 -4.13 -9.97 14.59
C VAL A 280 -3.17 -8.97 13.89
N VAL A 281 -2.34 -8.23 14.63
CA VAL A 281 -1.32 -7.35 14.04
C VAL A 281 -0.15 -8.18 13.50
N GLU A 282 0.27 -9.20 14.24
CA GLU A 282 1.23 -10.20 13.75
C GLU A 282 0.68 -10.95 12.54
N ASP A 283 -0.58 -11.38 12.58
CA ASP A 283 -1.24 -12.02 11.44
C ASP A 283 -1.30 -11.11 10.21
N GLY A 284 -1.58 -9.82 10.40
CA GLY A 284 -1.58 -8.82 9.33
C GLY A 284 -0.21 -8.63 8.69
N GLU A 285 0.84 -8.59 9.52
CA GLU A 285 2.22 -8.53 9.04
C GLU A 285 2.64 -9.83 8.33
N VAL A 286 2.32 -10.99 8.92
CA VAL A 286 2.55 -12.30 8.32
C VAL A 286 1.79 -12.43 7.00
N ALA A 287 0.58 -11.90 6.92
CA ALA A 287 -0.20 -11.88 5.68
C ALA A 287 0.45 -10.95 4.63
N LEU A 288 0.90 -9.75 5.00
CA LEU A 288 1.64 -8.87 4.08
C LEU A 288 2.95 -9.51 3.60
N ARG A 289 3.66 -10.23 4.47
CA ARG A 289 4.85 -11.02 4.12
C ARG A 289 4.50 -12.20 3.22
N GLY A 290 3.40 -12.91 3.48
CA GLY A 290 2.95 -14.09 2.72
C GLY A 290 2.30 -13.76 1.36
N ILE A 291 1.84 -12.52 1.17
CA ILE A 291 1.45 -11.97 -0.14
C ILE A 291 2.66 -11.81 -1.06
N VAL A 292 3.87 -11.74 -0.49
CA VAL A 292 5.13 -11.73 -1.23
C VAL A 292 5.75 -13.12 -1.21
N PRO A 293 5.82 -13.82 -2.35
CA PRO A 293 6.29 -15.20 -2.35
C PRO A 293 7.73 -15.30 -1.85
N PRO A 294 8.07 -16.30 -1.01
CA PRO A 294 9.44 -16.53 -0.59
C PRO A 294 10.23 -17.05 -1.79
N VAL A 295 11.22 -16.29 -2.28
CA VAL A 295 12.21 -16.79 -3.23
C VAL A 295 13.52 -17.01 -2.50
N ALA A 296 13.98 -18.25 -2.49
CA ALA A 296 15.27 -18.65 -1.97
C ALA A 296 16.38 -17.96 -2.77
N GLY A 297 17.13 -17.08 -2.10
CA GLY A 297 18.33 -16.42 -2.63
C GLY A 297 18.04 -15.11 -3.35
N ARG A 298 18.30 -13.98 -2.67
CA ARG A 298 18.45 -12.59 -3.19
C ARG A 298 17.79 -12.29 -4.55
N GLN A 299 16.52 -12.63 -4.70
CA GLN A 299 15.68 -12.24 -5.83
C GLN A 299 14.37 -11.75 -5.25
N VAL A 300 14.30 -10.44 -5.02
CA VAL A 300 13.11 -9.78 -4.48
C VAL A 300 12.11 -9.61 -5.64
N VAL A 301 11.13 -10.50 -5.68
CA VAL A 301 9.97 -10.51 -6.58
C VAL A 301 9.04 -9.36 -6.17
N GLY A 302 8.50 -8.49 -7.03
CA GLY A 302 8.15 -8.67 -8.43
C GLY A 302 6.62 -8.76 -8.66
N TRP A 303 5.78 -8.54 -7.63
CA TRP A 303 4.31 -8.59 -7.81
C TRP A 303 3.63 -7.23 -7.90
N VAL A 304 4.22 -6.15 -7.38
CA VAL A 304 3.67 -4.78 -7.55
C VAL A 304 4.31 -4.06 -8.75
N LEU A 305 5.50 -4.46 -9.19
CA LEU A 305 6.20 -3.91 -10.36
C LEU A 305 6.19 -4.81 -11.60
N GLY A 306 5.69 -6.06 -11.54
CA GLY A 306 5.57 -6.91 -12.73
C GLY A 306 4.57 -6.38 -13.79
N PHE A 307 3.81 -5.34 -13.44
CA PHE A 307 2.82 -4.67 -14.30
C PHE A 307 2.97 -3.14 -14.35
N LEU A 308 3.97 -2.58 -13.67
CA LEU A 308 4.32 -1.16 -13.77
C LEU A 308 5.54 -1.05 -14.65
#